data_AF-A0A956DS56-F1
#
_entry.id   AF-A0A956DS56-F1
#
_cell.length_a   1.000
_cell.length_b   1.000
_cell.length_c   1.000
_cell.angle_alpha   90.00
_cell.angle_beta   90.00
_cell.angle_gamma   90.00
#
_symmetry.space_group_name_H-M   'P 1'
#
loop_
_entity.id
_entity.type
_entity.pdbx_description
1 polymer ?
#
loop_
_entity_poly.entity_id
_entity_poly.type
_entity_poly.pdbx_seq_one_letter_code
_entity_poly.pdbx_strand_id
1 'polypeptide(L)'
;MALPLEFSSVILRKDALDRRLPGGVDDFARFELPNWAEDEHLVRVGYMASAESTTLVEALLARGLRDDPEDGDVAVVESFGPPAASWLEIGDVDGTRACWLRGVAPGELVALGRHVSIWLVPSGDGAAAVRRAARHLSASLRGSGEQLQCLRDDALVNVLVVARPHDDTTVVIVSRDIARRAAAADDGLLMSQLELHLATEAGARHS
;
A
#
# COMPACT_ATOMS: atom_id res chain seq x y z
N MET A 1 -1.42 -15.57 -4.27
CA MET A 1 -0.17 -14.83 -3.98
C MET A 1 -0.03 -14.75 -2.47
N ALA A 2 1.14 -14.46 -1.92
CA ALA A 2 1.33 -14.38 -0.48
C ALA A 2 1.20 -12.93 -0.02
N LEU A 3 0.42 -12.67 1.02
CA LEU A 3 0.25 -11.35 1.61
C LEU A 3 1.27 -11.17 2.75
N PRO A 4 2.24 -10.24 2.64
CA PRO A 4 3.20 -10.02 3.71
C PRO A 4 2.49 -9.55 4.99
N LEU A 5 2.97 -9.99 6.15
CA LEU A 5 2.39 -9.64 7.44
C LEU A 5 3.11 -8.44 8.05
N GLU A 6 2.33 -7.55 8.65
CA GLU A 6 2.80 -6.43 9.47
C GLU A 6 2.76 -6.79 10.97
N PHE A 7 3.06 -5.82 11.86
CA PHE A 7 3.01 -6.02 13.31
C PHE A 7 1.69 -6.69 13.75
N SER A 8 0.56 -6.11 13.34
CA SER A 8 -0.77 -6.71 13.47
C SER A 8 -1.49 -6.63 12.13
N SER A 9 -1.97 -7.77 11.60
CA SER A 9 -2.61 -7.85 10.29
C SER A 9 -4.04 -8.39 10.41
N VAL A 10 -5.02 -7.65 9.89
CA VAL A 10 -6.39 -8.15 9.73
C VAL A 10 -6.51 -8.80 8.36
N ILE A 11 -6.77 -10.10 8.34
CA ILE A 11 -6.91 -10.92 7.14
C ILE A 11 -8.39 -11.25 6.91
N LEU A 12 -8.88 -11.05 5.71
CA LEU A 12 -10.27 -11.23 5.33
C LEU A 12 -10.39 -12.09 4.08
N ARG A 13 -11.38 -12.98 4.03
CA ARG A 13 -11.70 -13.71 2.80
C ARG A 13 -12.53 -12.81 1.87
N LYS A 14 -12.11 -12.67 0.61
CA LYS A 14 -12.84 -11.84 -0.38
C LYS A 14 -14.26 -12.36 -0.62
N ASP A 15 -14.43 -13.68 -0.68
CA ASP A 15 -15.74 -14.33 -0.83
C ASP A 15 -16.70 -14.02 0.35
N ALA A 16 -16.17 -13.80 1.55
CA ALA A 16 -16.95 -13.40 2.70
C ALA A 16 -17.35 -11.92 2.62
N LEU A 17 -16.44 -11.04 2.19
CA LEU A 17 -16.77 -9.64 1.92
C LEU A 17 -17.90 -9.52 0.89
N ASP A 18 -17.79 -10.22 -0.24
CA ASP A 18 -18.79 -10.20 -1.31
C ASP A 18 -20.18 -10.72 -0.88
N ARG A 19 -20.21 -11.72 0.02
CA ARG A 19 -21.48 -12.26 0.54
C ARG A 19 -22.09 -11.43 1.68
N ARG A 20 -21.27 -10.77 2.49
CA ARG A 20 -21.71 -10.15 3.76
C ARG A 20 -21.88 -8.65 3.67
N LEU A 21 -21.12 -7.97 2.83
CA LEU A 21 -21.16 -6.52 2.68
C LEU A 21 -21.92 -6.12 1.41
N PRO A 22 -22.88 -5.18 1.49
CA PRO A 22 -23.48 -4.59 0.29
C PRO A 22 -22.40 -3.90 -0.56
N GLY A 23 -22.09 -4.45 -1.73
CA GLY A 23 -21.00 -3.95 -2.60
C GLY A 23 -19.65 -4.65 -2.37
N GLY A 24 -19.58 -5.69 -1.53
CA GLY A 24 -18.44 -6.58 -1.44
C GLY A 24 -17.13 -5.91 -1.06
N VAL A 25 -16.05 -6.32 -1.73
CA VAL A 25 -14.71 -5.74 -1.55
C VAL A 25 -14.71 -4.23 -1.81
N ASP A 26 -15.48 -3.73 -2.78
CA ASP A 26 -15.52 -2.29 -3.12
C ASP A 26 -16.10 -1.44 -1.98
N ASP A 27 -17.10 -1.95 -1.27
CA ASP A 27 -17.65 -1.25 -0.12
C ASP A 27 -16.70 -1.33 1.09
N PHE A 28 -16.03 -2.46 1.28
CA PHE A 28 -14.97 -2.56 2.28
C PHE A 28 -13.80 -1.60 1.98
N ALA A 29 -13.48 -1.38 0.71
CA ALA A 29 -12.46 -0.44 0.30
C ALA A 29 -12.79 1.03 0.64
N ARG A 30 -14.01 1.35 1.11
CA ARG A 30 -14.38 2.71 1.52
C ARG A 30 -13.93 3.08 2.94
N PHE A 31 -13.50 2.10 3.74
CA PHE A 31 -12.93 2.35 5.07
C PHE A 31 -11.56 3.01 4.96
N GLU A 32 -11.07 3.64 6.03
CA GLU A 32 -9.67 4.06 6.13
C GLU A 32 -8.80 2.83 6.48
N LEU A 33 -8.09 2.29 5.50
CA LEU A 33 -7.40 1.00 5.61
C LEU A 33 -5.90 1.18 5.34
N PRO A 34 -5.08 1.31 6.40
CA PRO A 34 -3.64 1.45 6.23
C PRO A 34 -3.02 0.16 5.71
N ASN A 35 -1.97 0.30 4.90
CA ASN A 35 -1.18 -0.82 4.38
C ASN A 35 -2.06 -1.94 3.82
N TRP A 36 -3.01 -1.59 2.95
CA TRP A 36 -3.87 -2.56 2.27
C TRP A 36 -3.07 -3.37 1.25
N ALA A 37 -3.29 -4.67 1.21
CA ALA A 37 -2.91 -5.53 0.11
C ALA A 37 -3.98 -6.59 -0.13
N GLU A 38 -4.05 -7.12 -1.34
CA GLU A 38 -4.96 -8.21 -1.67
C GLU A 38 -4.35 -9.15 -2.70
N ASP A 39 -4.86 -10.37 -2.73
CA ASP A 39 -4.66 -11.30 -3.82
C ASP A 39 -6.02 -11.78 -4.38
N GLU A 40 -6.02 -12.91 -5.08
CA GLU A 40 -7.25 -13.51 -5.61
C GLU A 40 -8.26 -13.90 -4.52
N HIS A 41 -7.80 -14.27 -3.32
CA HIS A 41 -8.64 -14.89 -2.29
C HIS A 41 -8.77 -14.05 -1.03
N LEU A 42 -7.74 -13.30 -0.68
CA LEU A 42 -7.58 -12.64 0.61
C LEU A 42 -7.38 -11.13 0.44
N VAL A 43 -7.81 -10.41 1.47
CA VAL A 43 -7.43 -9.02 1.73
C VAL A 43 -6.69 -8.98 3.05
N ARG A 44 -5.63 -8.16 3.12
CA ARG A 44 -4.91 -7.83 4.34
C ARG A 44 -4.88 -6.33 4.58
N VAL A 45 -5.16 -5.94 5.82
CA VAL A 45 -4.94 -4.58 6.33
C VAL A 45 -3.90 -4.64 7.44
N GLY A 46 -2.81 -3.91 7.29
CA GLY A 46 -1.65 -3.96 8.18
C GLY A 46 -1.57 -2.76 9.12
N TYR A 47 -1.39 -3.03 10.41
CA TYR A 47 -1.35 -2.03 11.48
C TYR A 47 -0.05 -2.12 12.27
N MET A 48 0.37 -0.98 12.83
CA MET A 48 1.51 -0.88 13.73
C MET A 48 1.12 -1.04 15.20
N ALA A 49 -0.18 -1.06 15.51
CA ALA A 49 -0.71 -1.29 16.85
C ALA A 49 -1.94 -2.20 16.82
N SER A 50 -1.98 -3.20 17.71
CA SER A 50 -3.08 -4.17 17.79
C SER A 50 -4.43 -3.55 18.20
N ALA A 51 -4.43 -2.35 18.80
CA ALA A 51 -5.67 -1.63 19.13
C ALA A 51 -6.43 -1.19 17.86
N GLU A 52 -5.71 -0.78 16.81
CA GLU A 52 -6.29 -0.36 15.54
C GLU A 52 -6.91 -1.54 14.79
N SER A 53 -6.21 -2.69 14.77
CA SER A 53 -6.74 -3.92 14.17
C SER A 53 -7.99 -4.41 14.90
N THR A 54 -8.01 -4.34 16.23
CA THR A 54 -9.19 -4.67 17.05
C THR A 54 -10.39 -3.79 16.68
N THR A 55 -10.17 -2.47 16.53
CA THR A 55 -11.24 -1.52 16.15
C THR A 55 -11.83 -1.86 14.77
N LEU A 56 -10.98 -2.24 13.80
CA LEU A 56 -11.45 -2.67 12.49
C LEU A 56 -12.28 -3.96 12.59
N VAL A 57 -11.80 -4.96 13.34
CA VAL A 57 -12.52 -6.23 13.52
C VAL A 57 -13.88 -5.99 14.15
N GLU A 58 -13.98 -5.21 15.22
CA GLU A 58 -15.26 -4.86 15.85
C GLU A 58 -16.24 -4.22 14.84
N ALA A 59 -15.75 -3.29 14.00
CA ALA A 59 -16.54 -2.66 12.96
C ALA A 59 -17.02 -3.66 11.90
N LEU A 60 -16.20 -4.66 11.55
CA LEU A 60 -16.55 -5.70 10.58
C LEU A 60 -17.56 -6.70 11.14
N LEU A 61 -17.41 -7.10 12.40
CA LEU A 61 -18.35 -7.95 13.11
C LEU A 61 -19.73 -7.29 13.23
N ALA A 62 -19.75 -5.99 13.54
CA ALA A 62 -20.99 -5.20 13.55
C ALA A 62 -21.70 -5.16 12.19
N ARG A 63 -20.98 -5.44 11.09
CA ARG A 63 -21.51 -5.53 9.72
C ARG A 63 -21.79 -6.97 9.27
N GLY A 64 -21.73 -7.94 10.18
CA GLY A 64 -22.18 -9.32 9.95
C GLY A 64 -21.10 -10.29 9.46
N LEU A 65 -19.82 -9.89 9.48
CA LEU A 65 -18.70 -10.84 9.38
C LEU A 65 -18.58 -11.65 10.68
N ARG A 66 -17.93 -12.81 10.60
CA ARG A 66 -17.69 -13.70 11.75
C ARG A 66 -16.21 -13.78 12.08
N ASP A 67 -15.87 -13.71 13.36
CA ASP A 67 -14.54 -14.05 13.88
C ASP A 67 -14.64 -15.44 14.50
N ASP A 68 -14.19 -16.45 13.75
CA ASP A 68 -14.23 -17.85 14.14
C ASP A 68 -12.98 -18.56 13.59
N PRO A 69 -12.20 -19.29 14.41
CA PRO A 69 -10.98 -19.94 13.96
C PRO A 69 -11.18 -21.01 12.88
N GLU A 70 -12.35 -21.66 12.82
CA GLU A 70 -12.61 -22.77 11.90
C GLU A 70 -13.29 -22.30 10.61
N ASP A 71 -14.30 -21.44 10.72
CA ASP A 71 -15.10 -20.95 9.58
C ASP A 71 -15.35 -19.42 9.61
N GLY A 72 -14.47 -18.69 10.27
CA GLY A 72 -14.53 -17.23 10.32
C GLY A 72 -14.31 -16.57 8.97
N ASP A 73 -14.75 -15.33 8.88
CA ASP A 73 -14.58 -14.44 7.73
C ASP A 73 -13.39 -13.49 7.91
N VAL A 74 -12.96 -13.29 9.16
CA VAL A 74 -11.86 -12.43 9.56
C VAL A 74 -10.89 -13.19 10.48
N ALA A 75 -9.61 -12.86 10.42
CA ALA A 75 -8.59 -13.32 11.35
C ALA A 75 -7.61 -12.18 11.66
N VAL A 76 -7.18 -12.07 12.92
CA VAL A 76 -6.07 -11.18 13.31
C VAL A 76 -4.80 -12.00 13.43
N VAL A 77 -3.78 -11.62 12.69
CA VAL A 77 -2.47 -12.26 12.70
C VAL A 77 -1.43 -11.28 13.23
N GLU A 78 -0.91 -11.57 14.40
CA GLU A 78 0.22 -10.84 14.98
C GLU A 78 1.54 -11.40 14.42
N SER A 79 2.52 -10.54 14.15
CA SER A 79 3.83 -10.91 13.58
C SER A 79 4.53 -12.06 14.32
N PHE A 80 4.35 -12.13 15.65
CA PHE A 80 4.97 -13.14 16.51
C PHE A 80 3.96 -14.14 17.09
N GLY A 81 2.70 -14.07 16.66
CA GLY A 81 1.63 -14.92 17.14
C GLY A 81 1.49 -16.24 16.36
N PRO A 82 0.78 -17.23 16.92
CA PRO A 82 0.32 -18.38 16.15
C PRO A 82 -0.74 -17.94 15.11
N PRO A 83 -1.00 -18.74 14.07
CA PRO A 83 -2.10 -18.50 13.15
C PRO A 83 -3.43 -18.49 13.90
N ALA A 84 -4.26 -17.47 13.66
CA ALA A 84 -5.56 -17.36 14.32
C ALA A 84 -6.67 -18.19 13.64
N ALA A 85 -6.50 -18.57 12.37
CA ALA A 85 -7.53 -19.24 11.60
C ALA A 85 -7.02 -20.47 10.84
N SER A 86 -7.83 -21.52 10.85
CA SER A 86 -7.57 -22.80 10.19
C SER A 86 -7.57 -22.68 8.66
N TRP A 87 -8.25 -21.69 8.09
CA TRP A 87 -8.24 -21.43 6.65
C TRP A 87 -7.02 -20.63 6.18
N LEU A 88 -6.13 -20.22 7.09
CA LEU A 88 -4.87 -19.55 6.77
C LEU A 88 -3.67 -20.50 6.91
N GLU A 89 -2.70 -20.27 6.03
CA GLU A 89 -1.32 -20.70 6.20
C GLU A 89 -0.42 -19.48 6.36
N ILE A 90 0.61 -19.64 7.18
CA ILE A 90 1.60 -18.59 7.48
C ILE A 90 2.99 -19.21 7.35
N GLY A 91 3.91 -18.50 6.73
CA GLY A 91 5.30 -18.90 6.61
C GLY A 91 6.16 -17.80 6.00
N ASP A 92 7.40 -18.14 5.68
CA ASP A 92 8.34 -17.23 5.02
C ASP A 92 8.28 -17.41 3.50
N VAL A 93 8.11 -16.31 2.78
CA VAL A 93 8.20 -16.22 1.31
C VAL A 93 9.25 -15.15 1.01
N ASP A 94 10.32 -15.52 0.29
CA ASP A 94 11.43 -14.61 -0.03
C ASP A 94 12.00 -13.83 1.17
N GLY A 95 12.09 -14.49 2.33
CA GLY A 95 12.59 -13.89 3.58
C GLY A 95 11.61 -12.93 4.26
N THR A 96 10.38 -12.83 3.79
CA THR A 96 9.30 -12.05 4.41
C THR A 96 8.24 -12.97 4.97
N ARG A 97 7.86 -12.75 6.23
CA ARG A 97 6.76 -13.48 6.85
C ARG A 97 5.44 -13.06 6.19
N ALA A 98 4.69 -14.03 5.69
CA ALA A 98 3.50 -13.81 4.88
C ALA A 98 2.41 -14.83 5.21
N CYS A 99 1.20 -14.57 4.72
CA CYS A 99 0.08 -15.50 4.79
C CYS A 99 -0.56 -15.73 3.41
N TRP A 100 -1.22 -16.86 3.26
CA TRP A 100 -1.98 -17.24 2.06
C TRP A 100 -3.15 -18.14 2.46
N LEU A 101 -4.11 -18.31 1.54
CA LEU A 101 -5.23 -19.21 1.77
C LEU A 101 -4.75 -20.66 1.85
N ARG A 102 -5.17 -21.40 2.88
CA ARG A 102 -4.81 -22.81 3.04
C ARG A 102 -5.21 -23.63 1.81
N GLY A 103 -4.30 -24.50 1.37
CA GLY A 103 -4.51 -25.36 0.21
C GLY A 103 -4.22 -24.68 -1.13
N VAL A 104 -3.89 -23.38 -1.13
CA VAL A 104 -3.38 -22.65 -2.29
C VAL A 104 -1.87 -22.50 -2.15
N ALA A 105 -1.13 -22.61 -3.24
CA ALA A 105 0.31 -22.33 -3.22
C ALA A 105 0.55 -20.84 -2.94
N PRO A 106 1.54 -20.47 -2.09
CA PRO A 106 1.79 -19.07 -1.74
C PRO A 106 2.05 -18.20 -2.98
N GLY A 107 2.78 -18.71 -3.97
CA GLY A 107 3.19 -17.91 -5.12
C GLY A 107 4.14 -16.78 -4.73
N GLU A 108 4.15 -15.71 -5.51
CA GLU A 108 4.96 -14.51 -5.24
C GLU A 108 4.36 -13.66 -4.10
N LEU A 109 5.21 -12.89 -3.42
CA LEU A 109 4.76 -11.86 -2.48
C LEU A 109 4.00 -10.75 -3.21
N VAL A 110 2.83 -10.39 -2.69
CA VAL A 110 2.17 -9.16 -3.07
C VAL A 110 3.03 -7.99 -2.62
N ALA A 111 3.46 -7.17 -3.58
CA ALA A 111 4.15 -5.93 -3.28
C ALA A 111 3.23 -5.05 -2.43
N LEU A 112 3.67 -4.73 -1.20
CA LEU A 112 3.05 -3.68 -0.41
C LEU A 112 3.15 -2.40 -1.21
N GLY A 113 2.01 -1.92 -1.72
CA GLY A 113 1.98 -0.69 -2.48
C GLY A 113 2.49 0.44 -1.59
N ARG A 114 3.70 0.94 -1.85
CA ARG A 114 4.24 2.09 -1.14
C ARG A 114 3.24 3.24 -1.29
N HIS A 115 2.72 3.73 -0.18
CA HIS A 115 1.82 4.88 -0.19
C HIS A 115 2.62 6.18 -0.26
N VAL A 116 3.83 6.15 0.27
CA VAL A 116 4.75 7.27 0.35
C VAL A 116 6.18 6.74 0.15
N SER A 117 7.00 7.47 -0.60
CA SER A 117 8.44 7.34 -0.63
C SER A 117 9.10 8.69 -0.45
N ILE A 118 10.28 8.69 0.17
CA ILE A 118 11.03 9.90 0.51
C ILE A 118 12.40 9.81 -0.15
N TRP A 119 12.74 10.83 -0.92
CA TRP A 119 13.97 10.91 -1.69
C TRP A 119 14.77 12.14 -1.32
N LEU A 120 16.08 11.97 -1.19
CA LEU A 120 17.04 13.06 -1.04
C LEU A 120 17.67 13.36 -2.39
N VAL A 121 17.42 14.57 -2.90
CA VAL A 121 17.92 15.04 -4.20
C VAL A 121 19.09 16.02 -3.99
N PRO A 122 20.33 15.71 -4.43
CA PRO A 122 21.55 16.49 -4.12
C PRO A 122 21.75 17.85 -4.82
N SER A 123 20.73 18.46 -5.44
CA SER A 123 20.97 19.58 -6.38
C SER A 123 20.13 20.85 -6.13
N GLY A 124 19.60 21.06 -4.92
CA GLY A 124 18.80 22.24 -4.56
C GLY A 124 17.49 22.44 -5.33
N ASP A 125 17.30 21.80 -6.48
CA ASP A 125 16.15 21.94 -7.38
C ASP A 125 15.46 20.58 -7.60
N GLY A 126 14.92 20.03 -6.51
CA GLY A 126 14.07 18.85 -6.56
C GLY A 126 12.87 19.01 -7.51
N ALA A 127 12.35 20.23 -7.67
CA ALA A 127 11.24 20.49 -8.60
C ALA A 127 11.66 20.31 -10.07
N ALA A 128 12.86 20.75 -10.46
CA ALA A 128 13.38 20.48 -11.79
C ALA A 128 13.68 19.00 -12.01
N ALA A 129 14.15 18.28 -10.99
CA ALA A 129 14.32 16.82 -11.06
C ALA A 129 12.98 16.11 -11.33
N VAL A 130 11.93 16.43 -10.57
CA VAL A 130 10.57 15.91 -10.77
C VAL A 130 10.05 16.25 -12.17
N ARG A 131 10.27 17.49 -12.66
CA ARG A 131 9.87 17.89 -14.02
C ARG A 131 10.59 17.13 -15.13
N ARG A 132 11.89 16.82 -14.95
CA ARG A 132 12.63 15.99 -15.91
C ARG A 132 12.08 14.57 -15.94
N ALA A 133 11.90 13.96 -14.77
CA ALA A 133 11.36 12.62 -14.63
C ALA A 133 9.95 12.52 -15.24
N ALA A 134 9.04 13.45 -14.93
CA ALA A 134 7.70 13.47 -15.49
C ALA A 134 7.70 13.59 -17.03
N ARG A 135 8.58 14.41 -17.61
CA ARG A 135 8.72 14.51 -19.08
C ARG A 135 9.17 13.20 -19.71
N HIS A 136 10.13 12.49 -19.11
CA HIS A 136 10.57 11.19 -19.61
C HIS A 136 9.44 10.16 -19.60
N LEU A 137 8.56 10.23 -18.60
CA LEU A 137 7.41 9.35 -18.47
C LEU A 137 6.22 9.74 -19.36
N SER A 138 6.35 10.79 -20.18
CA SER A 138 5.21 11.41 -20.89
C SER A 138 4.05 11.78 -19.96
N ALA A 139 4.37 12.10 -18.70
CA ALA A 139 3.41 12.51 -17.69
C ALA A 139 3.28 14.04 -17.66
N SER A 140 2.07 14.51 -17.36
CA SER A 140 1.82 15.94 -17.13
C SER A 140 2.01 16.28 -15.65
N LEU A 141 2.50 17.50 -15.38
CA LEU A 141 2.56 18.02 -14.02
C LEU A 141 1.54 19.14 -13.84
N ARG A 142 0.74 19.05 -12.77
CA ARG A 142 -0.15 20.12 -12.28
C ARG A 142 0.34 20.62 -10.93
N GLY A 143 -0.09 21.83 -10.55
CA GLY A 143 0.32 22.48 -9.31
C GLY A 143 1.46 23.48 -9.50
N SER A 144 1.95 24.03 -8.38
CA SER A 144 2.96 25.08 -8.38
C SER A 144 3.78 25.05 -7.09
N GLY A 145 5.03 25.48 -7.17
CA GLY A 145 5.93 25.53 -6.02
C GLY A 145 6.28 24.14 -5.53
N GLU A 146 6.00 23.89 -4.25
CA GLU A 146 6.36 22.68 -3.53
C GLU A 146 5.38 21.52 -3.74
N GLN A 147 4.14 21.80 -4.16
CA GLN A 147 3.11 20.78 -4.34
C GLN A 147 2.82 20.58 -5.82
N LEU A 148 3.11 19.36 -6.30
CA LEU A 148 2.93 18.94 -7.68
C LEU A 148 2.07 17.67 -7.73
N GLN A 149 1.35 17.51 -8.83
CA GLN A 149 0.64 16.28 -9.18
C GLN A 149 1.19 15.78 -10.50
N CYS A 150 1.68 14.55 -10.53
CA CYS A 150 2.12 13.84 -11.72
C CYS A 150 0.98 12.98 -12.24
N LEU A 151 0.55 13.21 -13.48
CA LEU A 151 -0.57 12.50 -14.09
C LEU A 151 -0.13 11.82 -15.39
N ARG A 152 -0.52 10.56 -15.56
CA ARG A 152 -0.38 9.83 -16.83
C ARG A 152 -1.58 8.92 -17.02
N ASP A 153 -2.33 9.14 -18.08
CA ASP A 153 -3.62 8.47 -18.30
C ASP A 153 -4.53 8.66 -17.07
N ASP A 154 -5.00 7.56 -16.46
CA ASP A 154 -5.79 7.56 -15.23
C ASP A 154 -4.93 7.51 -13.95
N ALA A 155 -3.60 7.40 -14.06
CA ALA A 155 -2.70 7.39 -12.91
C ALA A 155 -2.45 8.81 -12.36
N LEU A 156 -2.42 8.94 -11.03
CA LEU A 156 -2.14 10.16 -10.28
C LEU A 156 -1.18 9.89 -9.12
N VAL A 157 -0.11 10.67 -9.07
CA VAL A 157 0.86 10.65 -7.96
C VAL A 157 1.07 12.08 -7.47
N ASN A 158 0.94 12.28 -6.17
CA ASN A 158 1.24 13.53 -5.49
C ASN A 158 2.75 13.61 -5.21
N VAL A 159 3.32 14.80 -5.39
CA VAL A 159 4.74 15.05 -5.15
C VAL A 159 4.88 16.33 -4.32
N LEU A 160 5.51 16.21 -3.15
CA LEU A 160 5.86 17.33 -2.29
C LEU A 160 7.38 17.52 -2.32
N VAL A 161 7.82 18.73 -2.64
CA VAL A 161 9.22 19.12 -2.79
C VAL A 161 9.56 20.11 -1.67
N VAL A 162 10.43 19.72 -0.75
CA VAL A 162 10.81 20.53 0.42
C VAL A 162 12.30 20.84 0.35
N ALA A 163 12.65 22.12 0.18
CA ALA A 163 14.04 22.56 0.27
C ALA A 163 14.54 22.47 1.72
N ARG A 164 15.75 21.92 1.92
CA ARG A 164 16.38 21.94 3.25
C ARG A 164 17.27 23.18 3.36
N PRO A 165 17.07 24.05 4.37
CA PRO A 165 17.81 25.31 4.46
C PRO A 165 19.29 25.16 4.84
N HIS A 166 19.72 23.97 5.28
CA HIS A 166 21.04 23.75 5.87
C HIS A 166 21.97 22.87 5.02
N ASP A 167 21.46 22.27 3.95
CA ASP A 167 22.25 21.53 2.97
C ASP A 167 21.67 21.76 1.56
N ASP A 168 22.48 21.57 0.51
CA ASP A 168 22.04 21.74 -0.89
C ASP A 168 21.16 20.58 -1.37
N THR A 169 20.35 20.02 -0.45
CA THR A 169 19.50 18.87 -0.71
C THR A 169 18.03 19.27 -0.66
N THR A 170 17.26 18.63 -1.51
CA THR A 170 15.80 18.75 -1.52
C THR A 170 15.20 17.41 -1.12
N VAL A 171 14.23 17.42 -0.22
CA VAL A 171 13.41 16.24 0.08
C VAL A 171 12.28 16.20 -0.94
N VAL A 172 12.16 15.09 -1.66
CA VAL A 172 11.04 14.83 -2.56
C VAL A 172 10.23 13.68 -1.99
N ILE A 173 9.00 13.98 -1.60
CA ILE A 173 8.05 13.02 -1.06
C ILE A 173 7.09 12.68 -2.20
N VAL A 174 7.07 11.42 -2.61
CA VAL A 174 6.18 10.90 -3.65
C VAL A 174 5.11 10.07 -2.98
N SER A 175 3.84 10.36 -3.23
CA SER A 175 2.74 9.64 -2.58
C SER A 175 1.55 9.39 -3.50
N ARG A 176 0.84 8.30 -3.26
CA ARG A 176 -0.44 8.01 -3.93
C ARG A 176 -1.58 8.66 -3.18
N ASP A 177 -2.66 9.00 -3.89
CA ASP A 177 -3.91 9.37 -3.24
C ASP A 177 -4.61 8.10 -2.76
N ILE A 178 -4.65 7.91 -1.44
CA ILE A 178 -5.26 6.73 -0.81
C ILE A 178 -6.77 6.61 -1.08
N ALA A 179 -7.42 7.70 -1.50
CA ALA A 179 -8.82 7.68 -1.91
C ALA A 179 -9.01 7.05 -3.30
N ARG A 180 -7.97 6.99 -4.15
CA ARG A 180 -8.02 6.47 -5.53
C ARG A 180 -7.77 4.96 -5.61
N ARG A 181 -8.46 4.17 -4.78
CA ARG A 181 -8.18 2.72 -4.67
C ARG A 181 -8.36 1.95 -5.97
N ALA A 182 -9.38 2.28 -6.75
CA ALA A 182 -9.63 1.65 -8.05
C ALA A 182 -8.47 1.87 -9.05
N ALA A 183 -7.68 2.94 -8.88
CA ALA A 183 -6.51 3.26 -9.69
C ALA A 183 -5.18 2.92 -8.98
N ALA A 184 -5.23 2.20 -7.84
CA ALA A 184 -4.05 1.99 -6.99
C ALA A 184 -2.89 1.29 -7.71
N ALA A 185 -3.20 0.39 -8.65
CA ALA A 185 -2.23 -0.30 -9.49
C ALA A 185 -1.52 0.67 -10.46
N ASP A 186 -2.30 1.48 -11.18
CA ASP A 186 -1.78 2.46 -12.14
C ASP A 186 -1.01 3.59 -11.43
N ASP A 187 -1.54 4.10 -10.31
CA ASP A 187 -0.87 5.07 -9.43
C ASP A 187 0.45 4.49 -8.89
N GLY A 188 0.46 3.20 -8.51
CA GLY A 188 1.64 2.48 -8.06
C GLY A 188 2.70 2.36 -9.14
N LEU A 189 2.31 1.98 -10.35
CA LEU A 189 3.21 1.88 -11.49
C LEU A 189 3.82 3.25 -11.85
N LEU A 190 3.01 4.30 -11.90
CA LEU A 190 3.50 5.67 -12.15
C LEU A 190 4.46 6.12 -11.05
N MET A 191 4.15 5.84 -9.78
CA MET A 191 5.02 6.15 -8.65
C MET A 191 6.37 5.45 -8.77
N SER A 192 6.40 4.13 -8.97
CA SER A 192 7.66 3.37 -9.10
C SER A 192 8.51 3.82 -10.28
N GLN A 193 7.89 4.20 -11.40
CA GLN A 193 8.61 4.73 -12.54
C GLN A 193 9.17 6.13 -12.27
N LEU A 194 8.41 7.00 -11.62
CA LEU A 194 8.88 8.33 -11.22
C LEU A 194 10.09 8.23 -10.29
N GLU A 195 10.01 7.33 -9.30
CA GLU A 195 11.09 7.00 -8.37
C GLU A 195 12.36 6.51 -9.06
N LEU A 196 12.22 5.60 -10.04
CA LEU A 196 13.34 5.10 -10.81
C LEU A 196 14.08 6.25 -11.53
N HIS A 197 13.34 7.17 -12.16
CA HIS A 197 13.94 8.32 -12.82
C HIS A 197 14.58 9.31 -11.85
N LEU A 198 13.97 9.54 -10.67
CA LEU A 198 14.59 10.35 -9.62
C LEU A 198 15.93 9.74 -9.18
N ALA A 199 16.00 8.41 -8.99
CA ALA A 199 17.22 7.71 -8.63
C ALA A 199 18.31 7.83 -9.71
N THR A 200 17.96 7.62 -10.98
CA THR A 200 18.95 7.58 -12.07
C THR A 200 19.43 8.96 -12.54
N GLU A 201 18.52 9.94 -12.65
CA GLU A 201 18.84 11.23 -13.26
C GLU A 201 19.28 12.29 -12.26
N ALA A 202 18.74 12.23 -11.04
CA ALA A 202 19.03 13.23 -10.02
C ALA A 202 20.11 12.76 -9.03
N GLY A 203 20.60 11.51 -9.17
CA GLY A 203 21.43 10.87 -8.16
C GLY A 203 20.71 10.79 -6.82
N ALA A 204 19.37 10.76 -6.84
CA ALA A 204 18.56 10.78 -5.64
C ALA A 204 18.80 9.49 -4.84
N ARG A 205 18.86 9.64 -3.52
CA ARG A 205 18.96 8.50 -2.61
C ARG A 205 17.63 8.30 -1.91
N HIS A 206 17.18 7.05 -1.84
CA HIS A 206 16.05 6.71 -1.00
C HIS A 206 16.45 6.98 0.46
N SER A 207 15.64 7.77 1.16
CA SER A 207 15.86 8.08 2.58
C SER A 207 15.48 6.92 3.49
#